data_AF-A0A6N3GQ49-F1
#
_entry.id   AF-A0A6N3GQ49-F1
#
_cell.length_a   1.000
_cell.length_b   1.000
_cell.length_c   1.000
_cell.angle_alpha   90.00
_cell.angle_beta   90.00
_cell.angle_gamma   90.00
#
_symmetry.space_group_name_H-M   'P 1'
#
loop_
_entity.id
_entity.type
_entity.pdbx_description
1 polymer ?
#
loop_
_entity_poly.entity_id
_entity_poly.type
_entity_poly.pdbx_seq_one_letter_code
_entity_poly.pdbx_strand_id
1 'polypeptide(L)' 'MTLLERDREKIEEGREEGREEGIKLTKKVFKLLNNGESIESIAKICNISVDMVKEIIE' A
#
# COMPACT_ATOMS: atom_id res chain seq x y z
N MET A 1 8.80 30.55 9.67
CA MET A 1 8.19 29.64 8.70
C MET A 1 7.59 30.43 7.56
N THR A 2 8.33 30.48 6.46
CA THR A 2 7.86 31.04 5.19
C THR A 2 6.82 30.10 4.55
N LEU A 3 5.98 30.61 3.65
CA LEU A 3 4.98 29.78 2.94
C LEU A 3 5.62 28.54 2.26
N LEU A 4 6.84 28.71 1.73
CA LEU A 4 7.61 27.69 1.03
C LEU A 4 8.04 26.50 1.91
N GLU A 5 8.27 26.72 3.20
CA GLU A 5 8.67 25.63 4.12
C GLU A 5 7.48 24.72 4.44
N ARG A 6 6.27 25.28 4.56
CA ARG A 6 5.04 24.53 4.84
C ARG A 6 4.59 23.66 3.67
N ASP A 7 4.77 24.13 2.44
CA ASP A 7 4.45 23.33 1.26
C ASP A 7 5.44 22.17 1.09
N ARG A 8 6.69 22.33 1.53
CA ARG A 8 7.72 21.28 1.49
C ARG A 8 7.45 20.18 2.52
N GLU A 9 7.08 20.54 3.75
CA GLU A 9 6.66 19.58 4.78
C GLU A 9 5.47 18.74 4.33
N LYS A 10 4.42 19.37 3.77
CA LYS A 10 3.23 18.65 3.30
C LYS A 10 3.52 17.64 2.19
N ILE A 11 4.46 17.95 1.31
CA ILE A 11 4.87 17.03 0.24
C ILE A 11 5.63 15.84 0.81
N GLU A 12 6.49 16.07 1.80
CA GLU A 12 7.25 15.02 2.48
C GLU A 12 6.32 14.09 3.28
N GLU A 13 5.36 14.67 4.03
CA GLU A 13 4.35 13.91 4.78
C GLU A 13 3.49 13.02 3.86
N GLY A 14 2.96 13.57 2.76
CA GLY A 14 2.16 12.77 1.82
C GLY A 14 2.96 11.64 1.15
N ARG A 15 4.27 11.84 0.97
CA ARG A 15 5.17 10.81 0.43
C ARG A 15 5.46 9.71 1.46
N GLU A 16 5.61 10.07 2.74
CA GLU A 16 5.83 9.12 3.81
C GLU A 16 4.57 8.29 4.11
N GLU A 17 3.39 8.93 4.12
CA GLU A 17 2.09 8.24 4.24
C GLU A 17 1.89 7.23 3.11
N GLY A 18 2.11 7.63 1.86
CA GLY A 18 2.00 6.71 0.71
C GLY A 18 2.96 5.52 0.80
N ARG A 19 4.16 5.72 1.35
CA ARG A 19 5.14 4.64 1.57
C ARG A 19 4.67 3.68 2.66
N GLU A 20 4.16 4.21 3.77
CA GLU A 20 3.62 3.40 4.86
C GLU A 20 2.41 2.57 4.42
N GLU A 21 1.48 3.18 3.66
CA GLU A 21 0.31 2.50 3.14
C GLU A 21 0.70 1.37 2.19
N GLY A 22 1.63 1.62 1.26
CA GLY A 22 2.16 0.59 0.36
C GLY A 22 2.79 -0.60 1.10
N ILE A 23 3.58 -0.32 2.15
CA ILE A 23 4.20 -1.36 2.98
C ILE A 23 3.14 -2.17 3.75
N LYS A 24 2.15 -1.50 4.34
CA LYS A 24 1.05 -2.17 5.07
C LYS A 24 0.24 -3.07 4.15
N LEU A 25 -0.07 -2.59 2.95
CA LEU A 25 -0.86 -3.31 1.95
C LEU A 25 -0.11 -4.56 1.44
N THR A 26 1.17 -4.40 1.10
CA THR A 26 2.05 -5.51 0.70
C THR A 26 2.18 -6.56 1.79
N LYS A 27 2.44 -6.15 3.05
CA LYS A 27 2.50 -7.08 4.20
C LYS A 27 1.19 -7.85 4.39
N LYS A 28 0.05 -7.20 4.20
CA LYS A 28 -1.26 -7.82 4.34
C LYS A 28 -1.50 -8.85 3.24
N VAL A 29 -1.15 -8.53 1.98
CA VAL A 29 -1.22 -9.46 0.84
C VAL A 29 -0.36 -10.70 1.08
N PHE A 30 0.92 -10.52 1.43
CA PHE A 30 1.81 -11.65 1.71
C PHE A 30 1.35 -12.50 2.91
N LYS A 31 0.79 -11.87 3.95
CA LYS A 31 0.26 -12.61 5.10
C LYS A 31 -0.95 -13.47 4.73
N LEU A 32 -1.85 -12.96 3.90
CA LEU A 32 -2.99 -13.72 3.39
C LEU A 32 -2.54 -14.84 2.44
N LEU A 33 -1.58 -14.55 1.56
CA LEU A 33 -0.99 -15.55 0.66
C LEU A 33 -0.33 -16.70 1.43
N ASN A 34 0.45 -16.39 2.47
CA ASN A 34 1.05 -17.40 3.36
C ASN A 34 0.02 -18.21 4.16
N ASN A 35 -1.16 -17.64 4.43
CA ASN A 35 -2.27 -18.38 5.03
C ASN A 35 -2.97 -19.32 4.04
N GLY A 36 -2.60 -19.31 2.76
CA GLY A 36 -3.21 -20.12 1.71
C GLY A 36 -4.45 -19.49 1.06
N GLU A 37 -4.69 -18.20 1.26
CA GLU A 37 -5.77 -17.48 0.58
C GLU A 37 -5.50 -17.36 -0.92
N SER A 38 -6.55 -17.48 -1.73
CA SER A 38 -6.46 -17.29 -3.17
C SER A 38 -6.31 -15.81 -3.52
N ILE A 39 -5.68 -15.51 -4.66
CA ILE A 39 -5.45 -14.14 -5.16
C ILE A 39 -6.77 -13.36 -5.24
N GLU A 40 -7.87 -14.02 -5.61
CA GLU A 40 -9.22 -13.43 -5.68
C GLU A 40 -9.78 -13.07 -4.30
N SER A 41 -9.58 -13.92 -3.29
CA SER A 41 -9.95 -13.62 -1.90
C SER A 41 -9.13 -12.45 -1.35
N ILE A 42 -7.83 -12.44 -1.64
CA ILE A 42 -6.92 -11.35 -1.23
C ILE A 42 -7.36 -10.03 -1.85
N ALA A 43 -7.70 -10.03 -3.14
CA ALA A 43 -8.21 -8.84 -3.85
C ALA A 43 -9.47 -8.29 -3.17
N LYS A 44 -10.42 -9.15 -2.77
CA LYS A 44 -11.62 -8.75 -2.03
C LYS A 44 -11.31 -8.23 -0.62
N ILE A 45 -10.41 -8.90 0.12
CA ILE A 45 -10.06 -8.54 1.52
C ILE A 45 -9.25 -7.23 1.57
N CYS A 46 -8.36 -7.02 0.60
CA CYS A 46 -7.56 -5.80 0.47
C CYS A 46 -8.27 -4.71 -0.33
N ASN A 47 -9.44 -5.00 -0.92
CA ASN A 47 -10.22 -4.09 -1.75
C ASN A 47 -9.40 -3.47 -2.90
N ILE A 48 -8.57 -4.31 -3.52
CA ILE A 48 -7.70 -3.97 -4.65
C ILE A 48 -8.01 -4.88 -5.83
N SER A 49 -7.53 -4.51 -7.02
CA SER A 49 -7.70 -5.36 -8.20
C SER A 49 -6.86 -6.63 -8.10
N VAL A 50 -7.32 -7.70 -8.75
CA VAL A 50 -6.58 -8.96 -8.85
C VAL A 50 -5.22 -8.75 -9.54
N ASP A 51 -5.15 -7.86 -10.52
CA ASP A 51 -3.89 -7.42 -11.15
C ASP A 51 -2.93 -6.80 -10.14
N MET A 52 -3.42 -5.93 -9.26
CA MET A 52 -2.56 -5.30 -8.25
C MET A 52 -2.09 -6.30 -7.19
N VAL A 53 -2.90 -7.32 -6.87
CA VAL A 53 -2.43 -8.45 -6.06
C VAL A 53 -1.32 -9.22 -6.77
N LYS A 54 -1.45 -9.46 -8.09
CA LYS A 54 -0.40 -10.12 -8.88
C LYS A 54 0.89 -9.29 -8.92
N GLU A 55 0.80 -7.98 -9.18
CA GLU A 55 1.97 -7.08 -9.16
C GLU A 55 2.69 -7.07 -7.79
N ILE A 56 1.99 -7.34 -6.70
CA ILE A 56 2.60 -7.41 -5.35
C ILE A 56 3.31 -8.75 -5.11
N ILE A 57 2.84 -9.83 -5.75
CA ILE A 57 3.35 -11.19 -5.54
C ILE A 57 4.46 -11.53 -6.55
N GLU A 58 4.38 -10.98 -7.76
CA GLU A 58 5.34 -11.15 -8.87
C GLU A 58 6.68 -10.42 -8.60
#